data_AF-A0AAV5K315-F1
#
_entry.id   AF-A0AAV5K315-F1
#
_cell.length_a   1.000
_cell.length_b   1.000
_cell.length_c   1.000
_cell.angle_alpha   90.00
_cell.angle_beta   90.00
_cell.angle_gamma   90.00
#
_symmetry.space_group_name_H-M   'P 1'
#
loop_
_entity.id
_entity.type
_entity.pdbx_description
1 polymer ?
#
loop_
_entity_poly.entity_id
_entity_poly.type
_entity_poly.pdbx_seq_one_letter_code
_entity_poly.pdbx_strand_id
1 'polypeptide(L)'
;MDRDTRPEFILHRIQKWVPPGRTLFIASNERTPGFFSPLSVRYKLAYSSNFNHILDPVIENNYQLFMVERLIMMGAKTFIRTFKEDDADLSLTDDPKKNTKVWQLPVYTSDEEGS
;
A
#
# COMPACT_ATOMS: atom_id res chain seq x y z
N MET A 1 -5.71 5.43 11.63
CA MET A 1 -4.76 4.50 10.99
C MET A 1 -4.89 3.13 11.60
N ASP A 2 -4.82 2.10 10.78
CA ASP A 2 -4.78 0.72 11.23
C ASP A 2 -3.44 0.44 11.95
N ARG A 3 -3.44 -0.43 12.96
CA ARG A 3 -2.23 -0.79 13.70
C ARG A 3 -1.18 -1.38 12.75
N ASP A 4 -1.62 -2.22 11.83
CA ASP A 4 -0.76 -2.98 10.93
C ASP A 4 -0.08 -2.11 9.87
N THR A 5 -0.59 -0.89 9.63
CA THR A 5 0.00 0.07 8.69
C THR A 5 0.96 1.06 9.36
N ARG A 6 1.26 0.92 10.66
CA ARG A 6 2.31 1.74 11.27
C ARG A 6 3.70 1.22 10.85
N PRO A 7 4.68 2.10 10.66
CA PRO A 7 5.99 1.74 10.08
C PRO A 7 6.70 0.61 10.81
N GLU A 8 6.58 0.54 12.14
CA GLU A 8 7.23 -0.48 12.96
C GLU A 8 6.64 -1.88 12.68
N PHE A 9 5.32 -1.96 12.52
CA PHE A 9 4.65 -3.23 12.18
C PHE A 9 4.88 -3.61 10.73
N ILE A 10 4.89 -2.63 9.81
CA ILE A 10 5.30 -2.85 8.42
C ILE A 10 6.70 -3.47 8.39
N LEU A 11 7.68 -2.87 9.08
CA LEU A 11 9.06 -3.36 9.15
C LEU A 11 9.14 -4.81 9.62
N HIS A 12 8.47 -5.12 10.73
CA HIS A 12 8.46 -6.46 11.31
C HIS A 12 7.85 -7.51 10.39
N ARG A 13 6.89 -7.08 9.57
CA ARG A 13 6.18 -7.96 8.65
C ARG A 13 6.97 -8.20 7.38
N ILE A 14 7.38 -7.13 6.69
CA ILE A 14 8.02 -7.24 5.37
C ILE A 14 9.43 -7.84 5.44
N GLN A 15 10.12 -7.76 6.59
CA GLN A 15 11.46 -8.38 6.73
C GLN A 15 11.47 -9.91 6.57
N LYS A 16 10.30 -10.56 6.67
CA LYS A 16 10.14 -11.99 6.40
C LYS A 16 10.23 -12.31 4.91
N TRP A 17 9.99 -11.32 4.06
CA TRP A 17 9.87 -11.49 2.60
C TRP A 17 10.95 -10.72 1.85
N VAL A 18 11.39 -9.57 2.36
CA VAL A 18 12.33 -8.67 1.71
C VAL A 18 13.67 -8.68 2.45
N PRO A 19 14.77 -9.07 1.78
CA PRO A 19 16.11 -8.98 2.35
C PRO A 19 16.50 -7.53 2.69
N PRO A 20 17.39 -7.30 3.68
CA PRO A 20 17.90 -5.97 3.98
C PRO A 20 18.66 -5.35 2.80
N GLY A 21 18.74 -4.01 2.76
CA GLY A 21 19.45 -3.24 1.74
C GLY A 21 18.72 -3.09 0.40
N ARG A 22 17.54 -3.69 0.24
CA ARG A 22 16.68 -3.52 -0.93
C ARG A 22 16.03 -2.13 -0.95
N THR A 23 15.63 -1.72 -2.16
CA THR A 23 14.84 -0.50 -2.36
C THR A 23 13.36 -0.82 -2.23
N LEU A 24 12.65 -0.06 -1.40
CA LEU A 24 11.20 -0.08 -1.28
C LEU A 24 10.64 1.18 -1.95
N PHE A 25 9.85 0.98 -2.98
CA PHE A 25 9.04 2.05 -3.55
C PHE A 25 7.74 2.16 -2.75
N ILE A 26 7.44 3.35 -2.22
CA ILE A 26 6.27 3.60 -1.37
C ILE A 26 5.17 4.26 -2.21
N ALA A 27 4.22 3.46 -2.69
CA ALA A 27 2.98 3.93 -3.30
C ALA A 27 1.90 4.09 -2.20
N SER A 28 1.88 5.23 -1.52
CA SER A 28 0.97 5.50 -0.41
C SER A 28 0.38 6.90 -0.50
N ASN A 29 -0.87 7.05 -0.07
CA ASN A 29 -1.55 8.33 0.09
C ASN A 29 -1.26 9.03 1.44
N GLU A 30 -0.36 8.47 2.24
CA GLU A 30 0.04 9.05 3.52
C GLU A 30 0.76 10.40 3.32
N ARG A 31 0.30 11.43 4.04
CA ARG A 31 0.78 12.81 3.85
C ARG A 31 1.79 13.26 4.90
N THR A 32 1.91 12.52 5.99
CA THR A 32 2.81 12.87 7.10
C THR A 32 4.27 12.74 6.66
N PRO A 33 5.05 13.84 6.63
CA PRO A 33 6.46 13.78 6.25
C PRO A 33 7.23 12.82 7.17
N GLY A 34 8.06 11.97 6.58
CA GLY A 34 8.86 11.02 7.34
C GLY A 34 8.06 9.89 8.01
N PHE A 35 6.77 9.71 7.70
CA PHE A 35 5.97 8.61 8.24
C PHE A 35 6.69 7.26 8.09
N PHE A 36 7.19 6.94 6.90
CA PHE A 36 7.89 5.68 6.63
C PHE A 36 9.37 5.69 7.03
N SER A 37 9.88 6.75 7.65
CA SER A 37 11.30 6.86 8.02
C SER A 37 11.83 5.69 8.88
N PRO A 38 11.04 5.03 9.77
CA PRO A 38 11.55 3.87 10.51
C PRO A 38 11.97 2.69 9.61
N LEU A 39 11.43 2.58 8.39
CA LEU A 39 11.82 1.56 7.42
C LEU A 39 13.26 1.76 6.90
N SER A 40 13.78 2.99 6.98
CA SER A 40 15.11 3.36 6.46
C SER A 40 16.27 2.69 7.22
N VAL A 41 16.02 2.18 8.42
CA VAL A 41 17.00 1.39 9.19
C VAL A 41 17.44 0.13 8.44
N ARG A 42 16.57 -0.41 7.58
CA ARG A 42 16.83 -1.68 6.87
C ARG A 42 16.75 -1.56 5.36
N TYR A 43 16.05 -0.58 4.82
CA TYR A 43 15.76 -0.46 3.40
C TYR A 43 16.06 0.93 2.84
N LYS A 44 16.32 1.01 1.54
CA LYS A 44 16.38 2.29 0.82
C LYS A 44 14.97 2.69 0.42
N LEU A 45 14.50 3.87 0.83
CA LEU A 45 13.15 4.31 0.51
C LEU A 45 13.16 5.15 -0.77
N ALA A 46 12.24 4.85 -1.67
CA ALA A 46 11.98 5.60 -2.88
C ALA A 46 10.51 6.03 -2.92
N TYR A 47 10.28 7.25 -3.37
CA TYR A 47 8.98 7.87 -3.52
C TYR A 47 8.89 8.48 -4.91
N SER A 48 7.67 8.66 -5.43
CA SER A 48 7.44 9.41 -6.66
C SER A 48 8.10 10.79 -6.61
N SER A 49 8.08 11.45 -5.44
CA SER A 49 8.70 12.75 -5.22
C SER A 49 10.22 12.80 -5.42
N ASN A 50 10.93 11.67 -5.33
CA ASN A 50 12.35 11.61 -5.64
C ASN A 50 12.65 11.78 -7.14
N PHE A 51 11.62 11.65 -7.99
CA PHE A 51 11.72 11.68 -9.46
C PHE A 51 11.00 12.88 -10.09
N ASN A 52 10.66 13.90 -9.31
CA ASN A 52 9.94 15.09 -9.80
C ASN A 52 10.58 15.74 -11.03
N HIS A 53 11.91 15.79 -11.12
CA HIS A 53 12.62 16.33 -12.28
C HIS A 53 12.26 15.67 -13.63
N ILE A 54 11.82 14.41 -13.63
CA ILE A 54 11.31 13.72 -14.83
C ILE A 54 9.78 13.58 -14.84
N LEU A 55 9.12 13.65 -13.69
CA LEU A 55 7.67 13.49 -13.58
C LEU A 55 6.93 14.81 -13.78
N ASP A 56 7.40 15.91 -13.21
CA ASP A 56 6.74 17.23 -13.25
C ASP A 56 6.44 17.70 -14.69
N PRO A 57 7.30 17.46 -15.71
CA PRO A 57 7.01 17.87 -17.08
C PRO A 57 5.91 17.06 -17.78
N VAL A 58 5.54 15.88 -17.26
CA VAL A 58 4.61 14.93 -17.92
C VAL A 58 3.37 14.59 -17.11
N ILE A 59 3.40 14.86 -15.79
CA ILE A 59 2.30 14.59 -14.87
C ILE A 59 1.52 15.89 -14.62
N GLU A 60 0.36 16.00 -15.25
CA GLU A 60 -0.60 17.09 -15.12
C GLU A 60 -1.65 16.81 -14.04
N ASN A 61 -1.89 15.54 -13.69
CA ASN A 61 -2.91 15.14 -12.72
C ASN A 61 -2.57 13.84 -11.97
N ASN A 62 -3.30 13.59 -10.88
CA ASN A 62 -3.09 12.42 -10.01
C ASN A 62 -3.34 11.07 -10.71
N TYR A 63 -4.16 11.03 -11.77
CA TYR A 63 -4.41 9.80 -12.51
C TYR A 63 -3.16 9.37 -13.28
N GLN A 64 -2.46 10.31 -13.92
CA GLN A 64 -1.21 10.02 -14.61
C GLN A 64 -0.12 9.56 -13.61
N LEU A 65 -0.05 10.19 -12.43
CA LEU A 65 0.86 9.75 -11.37
C LEU A 65 0.57 8.30 -10.95
N PHE A 66 -0.71 7.97 -10.74
CA PHE A 66 -1.15 6.61 -10.43
C PHE A 66 -0.77 5.60 -11.52
N MET A 67 -0.86 5.99 -12.80
CA MET A 67 -0.44 5.13 -13.91
C MET A 67 1.06 4.85 -13.90
N VAL A 68 1.89 5.85 -13.58
CA VAL A 68 3.35 5.65 -13.41
C VAL A 68 3.64 4.74 -12.23
N GLU A 69 3.00 4.96 -11.09
CA GLU A 69 3.13 4.09 -9.92
C GLU A 69 2.73 2.65 -10.28
N ARG A 70 1.70 2.46 -11.10
CA ARG A 70 1.30 1.14 -11.61
C ARG A 70 2.35 0.48 -12.48
N LEU A 71 3.03 1.22 -13.35
CA LEU A 71 4.16 0.70 -14.12
C LEU A 71 5.30 0.23 -13.20
N ILE A 72 5.62 1.00 -12.16
CA ILE A 72 6.63 0.63 -11.17
C ILE A 72 6.21 -0.66 -10.43
N MET A 73 4.94 -0.74 -10.02
CA MET A 73 4.39 -1.93 -9.36
C MET A 73 4.50 -3.18 -10.24
N MET A 74 4.23 -3.09 -11.54
CA MET A 74 4.38 -4.22 -12.48
C MET A 74 5.84 -4.66 -12.66
N GLY A 75 6.80 -3.76 -12.53
CA GLY A 75 8.23 -4.07 -12.60
C GLY A 75 8.84 -4.56 -11.28
N ALA A 76 8.09 -4.52 -10.18
CA ALA A 76 8.60 -4.86 -8.86
C ALA A 76 8.82 -6.38 -8.72
N LYS A 77 9.95 -6.79 -8.15
CA LYS A 77 10.24 -8.20 -7.86
C LYS A 77 9.30 -8.78 -6.79
N THR A 78 8.88 -7.95 -5.84
CA THR A 78 8.02 -8.34 -4.73
C THR A 78 7.04 -7.22 -4.50
N PHE A 79 5.75 -7.54 -4.57
CA PHE A 79 4.68 -6.59 -4.38
C PHE A 79 3.94 -6.90 -3.08
N ILE A 80 3.77 -5.90 -2.23
CA ILE A 80 3.16 -6.03 -0.91
C ILE A 80 2.06 -4.98 -0.81
N ARG A 81 0.83 -5.44 -0.61
CA ARG A 81 -0.36 -4.59 -0.58
C ARG A 81 -0.78 -4.31 0.86
N THR A 82 -1.66 -3.35 1.06
CA THR A 82 -2.31 -3.18 2.37
C THR A 82 -3.21 -4.38 2.68
N PHE A 83 -4.08 -4.76 1.73
CA PHE A 83 -5.03 -5.87 1.81
C PHE A 83 -4.76 -6.90 0.72
N LYS A 84 -5.17 -8.15 0.96
CA LYS A 84 -5.14 -9.18 -0.09
C LYS A 84 -6.22 -8.94 -1.13
N GLU A 85 -5.88 -9.08 -2.41
CA GLU A 85 -6.88 -9.25 -3.48
C GLU A 85 -7.06 -10.73 -3.81
N ASP A 86 -5.97 -11.51 -3.75
CA ASP A 86 -5.89 -12.95 -3.96
C ASP A 86 -5.14 -13.66 -2.81
N ASP A 87 -5.33 -14.97 -2.66
CA ASP A 87 -4.74 -15.76 -1.55
C ASP A 87 -3.20 -15.75 -1.55
N ALA A 88 -2.61 -15.68 -2.74
CA ALA A 88 -1.16 -15.66 -2.94
C ALA A 88 -0.52 -14.29 -2.68
N ASP A 89 -1.31 -13.23 -2.49
CA ASP A 89 -0.77 -11.88 -2.27
C ASP A 89 -0.07 -11.76 -0.92
N LEU A 90 1.04 -11.02 -0.92
CA LEU A 90 1.63 -10.49 0.29
C LEU A 90 0.86 -9.24 0.73
N SER A 91 0.33 -9.24 1.95
CA SER A 91 -0.44 -8.13 2.51
C SER A 91 0.15 -7.63 3.82
N LEU A 92 -0.14 -6.39 4.22
CA LEU A 92 0.27 -5.82 5.51
C LEU A 92 -0.63 -6.23 6.67
N THR A 93 -1.89 -6.59 6.41
CA THR A 93 -2.81 -7.12 7.44
C THR A 93 -3.20 -8.57 7.17
N ASP A 94 -3.42 -9.32 8.25
CA ASP A 94 -4.02 -10.67 8.23
C ASP A 94 -5.51 -10.66 8.57
N ASP A 95 -6.12 -9.48 8.79
CA ASP A 95 -7.52 -9.39 9.21
C ASP A 95 -8.42 -10.10 8.17
N PRO A 96 -9.05 -11.24 8.55
CA PRO A 96 -9.86 -12.01 7.63
C PRO A 96 -11.05 -11.20 7.13
N LYS A 97 -11.58 -10.25 7.93
CA LYS A 97 -12.67 -9.39 7.45
C LYS A 97 -12.18 -8.52 6.30
N LYS A 98 -10.98 -7.93 6.39
CA LYS A 98 -10.45 -7.01 5.37
C LYS A 98 -9.87 -7.72 4.15
N ASN A 99 -9.47 -8.99 4.29
CA ASN A 99 -8.83 -9.77 3.23
C ASN A 99 -9.78 -10.69 2.44
N THR A 100 -10.99 -10.97 2.93
CA THR A 100 -11.92 -11.93 2.28
C THR A 100 -12.89 -11.29 1.28
N LYS A 101 -12.80 -9.98 1.02
CA LYS A 101 -13.81 -9.20 0.25
C LYS A 101 -15.26 -9.35 0.77
N VAL A 102 -15.48 -9.99 1.91
CA VAL A 102 -16.82 -10.27 2.49
C VAL A 102 -17.59 -8.99 2.80
N TRP A 103 -16.90 -7.87 3.07
CA TRP A 103 -17.52 -6.54 3.20
C TRP A 103 -18.21 -6.01 1.94
N GLN A 104 -17.96 -6.62 0.77
CA GLN A 104 -18.66 -6.26 -0.48
C GLN A 104 -20.04 -6.89 -0.60
N LEU A 105 -20.46 -7.75 0.33
CA LEU A 105 -21.85 -8.20 0.42
C LEU A 105 -22.67 -7.08 1.09
N PRO A 106 -23.54 -6.36 0.35
CA PRO A 106 -24.42 -5.38 0.97
C PRO A 106 -25.32 -6.11 1.97
N VAL A 107 -25.23 -5.72 3.25
CA VAL A 107 -26.20 -6.16 4.25
C VAL A 107 -27.46 -5.36 3.99
N TYR A 108 -28.43 -5.98 3.31
CA TYR A 108 -29.80 -5.47 3.31
C TYR A 108 -30.36 -5.65 4.72
N THR A 109 -30.31 -4.59 5.52
CA THR A 109 -31.27 -4.46 6.62
C THR A 109 -32.60 -4.19 5.95
N SER A 110 -33.45 -5.20 5.88
CA SER A 110 -34.87 -5.00 5.62
C SER A 110 -35.39 -4.13 6.77
N ASP A 111 -35.47 -2.83 6.55
CA ASP A 111 -36.38 -2.00 7.33
C ASP A 111 -37.77 -2.50 6.96
N GLU A 112 -38.29 -3.46 7.74
CA GLU A 112 -39.70 -3.85 7.67
C GLU A 112 -40.52 -2.61 8.03
N GLU A 113 -41.04 -1.99 6.98
CA GLU A 113 -41.97 -0.88 7.03
C GLU A 113 -43.13 -1.23 7.96
N GLY A 114 -43.36 -0.35 8.94
CA GLY A 114 -44.56 -0.41 9.77
C GLY A 114 -45.81 -0.36 8.89
N SER A 115 -46.68 -1.35 9.07
CA SER A 115 -48.07 -1.32 8.65
C SER A 115 -49.00 -1.03 9.81
#